data_AF-A0AAU4DUD3-F1
#
_entry.id   AF-A0AAU4DUD3-F1
#
_cell.length_a   1.000
_cell.length_b   1.000
_cell.length_c   1.000
_cell.angle_alpha   90.00
_cell.angle_beta   90.00
_cell.angle_gamma   90.00
#
_symmetry.space_group_name_H-M   'P 1'
#
loop_
_entity.id
_entity.type
_entity.pdbx_description
1 polymer ?
#
loop_
_entity_poly.entity_id
_entity_poly.type
_entity_poly.pdbx_seq_one_letter_code
_entity_poly.pdbx_strand_id
1 'polypeptide(L)'
;MSESSGRPAPAPQAGLPQRQVALIDLLDRLLSGGVVLTGDLVLAVADIDLVRVSLRALIVSISEQNPAPWQAEPLSRPDPRS
;
A
#
# COMPACT_ATOMS: atom_id res chain seq x y z
N MET A 1 3.71 55.94 -16.82
CA MET A 1 3.64 55.71 -15.36
C MET A 1 3.94 54.24 -15.14
N SER A 2 5.01 53.97 -14.40
CA SER A 2 5.67 52.67 -14.24
C SER A 2 4.88 51.65 -13.41
N GLU A 3 5.04 50.38 -13.81
CA GLU A 3 5.29 49.17 -13.01
C GLU A 3 4.63 48.99 -11.64
N SER A 4 3.88 47.89 -11.49
CA SER A 4 4.12 46.95 -10.38
C SER A 4 3.70 45.55 -10.81
N SER A 5 4.67 44.83 -11.38
CA SER A 5 4.66 43.40 -11.57
C SER A 5 4.53 42.69 -10.22
N GLY A 6 3.34 42.16 -9.91
CA GLY A 6 3.21 41.08 -8.95
C GLY A 6 3.72 39.79 -9.59
N ARG A 7 5.02 39.51 -9.49
CA ARG A 7 5.56 38.20 -9.91
C ARG A 7 4.88 37.13 -9.03
N PRO A 8 4.13 36.16 -9.59
CA PRO A 8 3.58 35.09 -8.79
C PRO A 8 4.74 34.34 -8.12
N ALA A 9 4.65 34.16 -6.80
CA ALA A 9 5.60 33.35 -6.06
C ALA A 9 5.65 31.95 -6.68
N PRO A 10 6.84 31.35 -6.88
CA PRO A 10 6.92 29.99 -7.39
C PRO A 10 6.19 29.07 -6.42
N ALA A 11 5.11 28.44 -6.91
CA ALA A 11 4.45 27.36 -6.20
C ALA A 11 5.51 26.28 -5.89
N PRO A 12 5.50 25.65 -4.70
CA PRO A 12 6.47 24.61 -4.36
C PRO A 12 6.21 23.36 -5.23
N GLN A 13 6.75 23.36 -6.44
CA GLN A 13 6.76 22.22 -7.36
C GLN A 13 8.09 21.48 -7.23
N ALA A 14 8.37 20.87 -6.07
CA ALA A 14 9.56 20.04 -5.92
C ALA A 14 9.47 19.07 -4.72
N GLY A 15 8.37 18.32 -4.60
CA GLY A 15 8.23 17.28 -3.57
C GLY A 15 8.30 15.84 -4.09
N LEU A 16 8.42 15.65 -5.40
CA LEU A 16 8.27 14.35 -6.05
C LEU A 16 9.50 13.43 -5.94
N PRO A 17 10.75 13.90 -6.17
CA PRO A 17 11.89 12.97 -6.23
C PRO A 17 12.22 12.35 -4.87
N GLN A 18 12.15 13.11 -3.76
CA GLN A 18 12.43 12.55 -2.43
C GLN A 18 11.39 11.52 -1.95
N ARG A 19 10.11 11.72 -2.28
CA ARG A 19 9.04 10.78 -1.90
C ARG A 19 9.14 9.48 -2.69
N GLN A 20 9.51 9.56 -3.97
CA GLN A 20 9.64 8.39 -4.82
C GLN A 20 10.79 7.47 -4.37
N VAL A 21 11.93 8.05 -3.97
CA VAL A 21 13.07 7.32 -3.39
C VAL A 21 12.65 6.58 -2.11
N ALA A 22 11.91 7.25 -1.21
CA ALA A 22 11.44 6.62 0.03
C ALA A 22 10.47 5.44 -0.18
N LEU A 23 9.63 5.49 -1.22
CA LEU A 23 8.75 4.36 -1.58
C LEU A 23 9.55 3.19 -2.14
N ILE A 24 10.54 3.46 -3.00
CA ILE A 24 11.41 2.43 -3.59
C ILE A 24 12.22 1.74 -2.50
N ASP A 25 12.80 2.49 -1.55
CA ASP A 25 13.55 1.92 -0.42
C ASP A 25 12.63 1.10 0.51
N LEU A 26 11.39 1.55 0.74
CA LEU A 26 10.40 0.80 1.51
C LEU A 26 10.03 -0.50 0.79
N LEU A 27 9.81 -0.45 -0.53
CA LEU A 27 9.53 -1.62 -1.36
C LEU A 27 10.71 -2.58 -1.34
N ASP A 28 11.95 -2.12 -1.54
CA ASP A 28 13.15 -2.97 -1.51
C ASP A 28 13.31 -3.68 -0.16
N ARG A 29 13.15 -2.94 0.94
CA ARG A 29 13.18 -3.53 2.28
C ARG A 29 12.06 -4.53 2.53
N LEU A 30 10.85 -4.25 2.04
CA LEU A 30 9.71 -5.17 2.09
C LEU A 30 9.99 -6.46 1.29
N LEU A 31 10.61 -6.32 0.12
CA LEU A 31 10.96 -7.40 -0.80
C LEU A 31 12.11 -8.27 -0.27
N SER A 32 13.12 -7.68 0.36
CA SER A 32 14.29 -8.40 0.89
C SER A 32 14.06 -9.06 2.25
N GLY A 33 13.30 -8.44 3.17
CA GLY A 33 13.25 -8.90 4.57
C GLY A 33 11.87 -8.94 5.21
N GLY A 34 10.86 -8.35 4.57
CA GLY A 34 9.55 -8.14 5.18
C GLY A 34 9.54 -7.07 6.28
N VAL A 35 8.34 -6.69 6.71
CA VAL A 35 8.08 -5.61 7.68
C VAL A 35 7.01 -6.05 8.68
N VAL A 36 7.23 -5.79 9.96
CA VAL A 36 6.20 -5.99 11.00
C VAL A 36 5.38 -4.71 11.14
N LEU A 37 4.08 -4.78 10.87
CA LEU A 37 3.10 -3.74 11.17
C LEU A 37 2.47 -3.97 12.54
N THR A 38 2.33 -2.90 13.33
CA THR A 38 1.55 -2.90 14.57
C THR A 38 0.70 -1.65 14.61
N GLY A 39 -0.57 -1.77 15.00
CA GLY A 39 -1.49 -0.65 15.09
C GLY A 39 -2.94 -1.10 15.27
N ASP A 40 -3.87 -0.20 15.01
CA ASP A 40 -5.30 -0.48 15.12
C ASP A 40 -6.00 -0.13 13.79
N LEU A 41 -6.98 -0.94 13.40
CA LEU A 41 -7.86 -0.72 12.26
C LEU A 41 -9.30 -0.60 12.75
N VAL A 42 -10.04 0.39 12.26
CA VAL A 42 -11.47 0.53 12.52
C VAL A 42 -12.24 0.27 11.23
N LEU A 43 -13.23 -0.60 11.31
CA LEU A 43 -14.17 -0.87 10.23
C LEU A 43 -15.44 -0.06 10.49
N ALA A 44 -15.79 0.80 9.54
CA ALA A 44 -16.92 1.69 9.61
C ALA A 44 -17.91 1.45 8.46
N VAL A 45 -19.19 1.73 8.71
CA VAL A 45 -20.25 1.69 7.71
C VAL A 45 -21.11 2.94 7.88
N ALA A 46 -21.35 3.67 6.79
CA ALA A 46 -22.15 4.90 6.81
C ALA A 46 -21.71 5.90 7.90
N ASP A 47 -20.40 6.16 7.97
CA ASP A 47 -19.76 7.05 8.96
C ASP A 47 -19.86 6.59 10.43
N ILE A 48 -20.29 5.34 10.67
CA ILE A 48 -20.37 4.75 12.01
C ILE A 48 -19.27 3.71 12.17
N ASP A 49 -18.42 3.90 13.19
CA ASP A 49 -17.41 2.92 13.61
C ASP A 49 -18.08 1.70 14.26
N LEU A 50 -17.86 0.50 13.69
CA LEU A 50 -18.47 -0.74 14.17
C LEU A 50 -17.48 -1.63 14.91
N VAL A 51 -16.29 -1.82 14.35
CA VAL A 51 -15.32 -2.80 14.84
C VAL A 51 -13.93 -2.18 14.90
N ARG A 52 -13.26 -2.29 16.05
CA ARG A 52 -11.84 -1.95 16.20
C ARG A 52 -11.03 -3.24 16.32
N VAL A 53 -9.98 -3.36 15.52
CA VAL A 53 -9.08 -4.50 15.47
C VAL A 53 -7.68 -4.03 15.80
N SER A 54 -7.08 -4.55 16.87
CA SER A 54 -5.65 -4.37 17.12
C SER A 54 -4.86 -5.38 16.30
N LEU A 55 -3.97 -4.88 15.46
CA LEU A 55 -3.24 -5.64 14.46
C LEU A 55 -1.76 -5.74 14.84
N ARG A 56 -1.24 -6.96 14.74
CA ARG A 56 0.20 -7.23 14.60
C ARG A 56 0.40 -8.16 13.42
N ALA A 57 0.90 -7.63 12.32
CA ALA A 57 1.02 -8.33 11.06
C ALA A 57 2.49 -8.35 10.60
N LEU A 58 2.92 -9.45 9.99
CA LEU A 58 4.18 -9.52 9.25
C LEU A 58 3.84 -9.46 7.77
N ILE A 59 4.32 -8.43 7.08
CA ILE A 59 4.22 -8.29 5.63
C ILE A 59 5.51 -8.81 5.02
N VAL A 60 5.40 -9.83 4.17
CA VAL A 60 6.51 -10.44 3.44
C VAL A 60 6.15 -10.49 1.97
N SER A 61 7.16 -10.46 1.10
CA SER A 61 6.92 -10.68 -0.32
C SER A 61 6.41 -12.09 -0.58
N ILE A 62 5.53 -12.21 -1.58
CA ILE A 62 5.17 -13.50 -2.14
C ILE A 62 6.29 -13.93 -3.08
N SER A 63 6.75 -15.17 -2.95
CA SER A 63 7.73 -15.80 -3.84
C SER A 63 7.44 -17.30 -3.94
N GLU A 64 8.20 -18.04 -4.74
CA GLU A 64 8.09 -19.49 -4.77
C GLU A 64 8.38 -20.13 -3.40
N GLN A 65 9.27 -19.53 -2.61
CA GLN A 65 9.63 -20.00 -1.27
C GLN A 65 8.60 -19.56 -0.20
N ASN A 66 7.79 -18.53 -0.49
CA ASN A 66 6.72 -18.04 0.37
C ASN A 66 5.45 -17.81 -0.47
N PRO A 67 4.73 -18.87 -0.84
CA PRO A 67 3.55 -18.76 -1.68
C PRO A 67 2.41 -18.02 -0.97
N ALA A 68 1.57 -17.35 -1.75
CA ALA A 68 0.36 -16.71 -1.22
C ALA A 68 -0.52 -17.76 -0.49
N PRO A 69 -1.01 -17.48 0.72
CA PRO A 69 -1.77 -18.48 1.50
C PRO A 69 -3.16 -18.76 0.94
N TRP A 70 -3.62 -17.97 -0.03
CA TRP A 70 -4.96 -18.01 -0.63
C TRP A 70 -4.91 -18.39 -2.12
N GLN A 71 -3.89 -19.16 -2.52
CA GLN A 71 -3.90 -19.82 -3.82
C GLN A 71 -5.16 -20.68 -3.90
N ALA A 72 -6.14 -20.19 -4.65
CA ALA A 72 -7.36 -20.91 -4.93
C ALA A 72 -6.96 -22.25 -5.53
N GLU A 73 -7.41 -23.35 -4.93
CA GLU A 73 -7.49 -24.61 -5.68
C GLU A 73 -8.10 -24.28 -7.04
N PRO A 74 -7.45 -24.63 -8.16
CA PRO A 74 -8.08 -24.45 -9.45
C PRO A 74 -9.38 -25.23 -9.38
N LEU A 75 -10.50 -24.51 -9.30
CA LEU A 75 -11.85 -25.07 -9.20
C LEU A 75 -11.89 -26.27 -10.13
N SER A 76 -11.92 -27.48 -9.56
CA SER A 76 -11.89 -28.72 -10.33
C SER A 76 -12.94 -28.59 -11.42
N ARG A 77 -12.48 -28.37 -12.65
CA ARG A 77 -13.38 -28.14 -13.78
C ARG A 77 -14.27 -29.38 -13.81
N PRO A 78 -15.60 -29.24 -13.65
CA PRO A 78 -16.47 -30.40 -13.62
C PRO A 78 -16.19 -31.22 -14.87
N ASP A 79 -15.84 -32.49 -14.69
CA ASP A 79 -15.52 -33.39 -15.78
C ASP A 79 -16.74 -33.46 -16.70
N PRO A 80 -16.65 -33.05 -17.97
CA PRO A 80 -17.79 -32.98 -18.88
C PRO A 80 -18.30 -34.37 -19.35
N ARG A 81 -18.15 -35.41 -18.53
CA ARG A 81 -18.53 -36.81 -18.83
C ARG A 81 -19.25 -37.53 -17.68
N SER A 82 -19.85 -36.82 -16.73
CA SER A 82 -20.75 -37.42 -15.72
C SER A 82 -22.22 -37.26 -16.12
#